data_AF-A0A0N0ANN1-F1
#
_entry.id   AF-A0A0N0ANN1-F1
#
_cell.length_a   1.000
_cell.length_b   1.000
_cell.length_c   1.000
_cell.angle_alpha   90.00
_cell.angle_beta   90.00
_cell.angle_gamma   90.00
#
_symmetry.space_group_name_H-M   'P 1'
#
loop_
_entity.id
_entity.type
_entity.pdbx_description
1 polymer ?
#
loop_
_entity_poly.entity_id
_entity_poly.type
_entity_poly.pdbx_seq_one_letter_code
_entity_poly.pdbx_strand_id
1 'polypeptide(L)'
;MLVARFYAPGDIRLEQAPEPTVGPGQLKIAVANCSTCGTDVKISRHGHHHIDPPRVIGHEITGRISEIGEGVTGWSEGDRVQVIAAIPCGACHECEAGRMPVCSRQQSMGYHYDGGFAESMIIPEAVLAVDGVNRVPDNIDMAEASLAEPLACVLNGQEIAGVGEGDTVVVMGAGPIGCLHVRLARARGAARVFLVDINRGRLDMSADVVDPDAAIAGEETDPVAEVLRLTGDRGADVVITAAASGRAQEDALRMVARGGRVSFFGGLPKDNPIIQLDSNLVHYREISIFGANGSSPEHNRRALELISTGAVPVADLITERMSLSDVHKAIETVAAGTAIKVTIQP
;
A
#
# COMPACT_ATOMS: atom_id res chain seq x y z
N MET A 1 10.98 3.09 25.93
CA MET A 1 10.05 3.46 24.88
C MET A 1 9.13 2.29 24.58
N LEU A 2 7.85 2.55 24.40
CA LEU A 2 6.85 1.56 24.07
C LEU A 2 7.01 1.09 22.61
N VAL A 3 6.94 -0.23 22.39
CA VAL A 3 7.00 -0.85 21.07
C VAL A 3 6.01 -2.01 20.96
N ALA A 4 5.51 -2.29 19.75
CA ALA A 4 4.83 -3.53 19.41
C ALA A 4 5.78 -4.46 18.66
N ARG A 5 6.24 -5.52 19.31
CA ARG A 5 7.24 -6.45 18.78
C ARG A 5 6.61 -7.78 18.40
N PHE A 6 6.81 -8.19 17.15
CA PHE A 6 6.46 -9.52 16.66
C PHE A 6 7.51 -10.55 17.08
N TYR A 7 7.08 -11.62 17.75
CA TYR A 7 7.92 -12.74 18.17
C TYR A 7 7.67 -14.00 17.34
N ALA A 8 6.40 -14.25 17.01
CA ALA A 8 5.97 -15.40 16.22
C ALA A 8 4.54 -15.16 15.71
N PRO A 9 4.03 -15.96 14.75
CA PRO A 9 2.61 -15.91 14.38
C PRO A 9 1.70 -16.05 15.60
N GLY A 10 0.77 -15.12 15.78
CA GLY A 10 -0.11 -15.01 16.93
C GLY A 10 0.50 -14.34 18.17
N ASP A 11 1.77 -13.94 18.12
CA ASP A 11 2.53 -13.39 19.25
C ASP A 11 3.17 -12.04 18.89
N ILE A 12 2.37 -10.99 18.98
CA ILE A 12 2.83 -9.59 19.01
C ILE A 12 2.72 -9.13 20.47
N ARG A 13 3.74 -8.48 21.00
CA ARG A 13 3.75 -8.00 22.38
C ARG A 13 4.00 -6.52 22.43
N LEU A 14 3.18 -5.83 23.22
CA LEU A 14 3.41 -4.47 23.61
C LEU A 14 4.36 -4.46 24.81
N GLU A 15 5.55 -3.88 24.65
CA GLU A 15 6.60 -3.94 25.67
C GLU A 15 7.43 -2.65 25.74
N GLN A 16 8.12 -2.46 26.87
CA GLN A 16 9.10 -1.40 27.03
C GLN A 16 10.46 -1.87 26.49
N ALA A 17 11.03 -1.09 25.58
CA ALA A 17 12.36 -1.29 25.03
C ALA A 17 13.27 -0.08 25.34
N PRO A 18 14.60 -0.25 25.37
CA PRO A 18 15.53 0.87 25.35
C PRO A 18 15.26 1.78 24.15
N GLU A 19 15.43 3.07 24.33
CA GLU A 19 15.39 4.02 23.23
C GLU A 19 16.59 3.78 22.30
N PRO A 20 16.42 3.79 20.97
CA PRO A 20 17.50 3.46 20.07
C PRO A 20 18.50 4.61 20.00
N THR A 21 19.78 4.24 19.93
CA THR A 21 20.88 5.19 19.76
C THR A 21 21.12 5.45 18.28
N VAL A 22 21.18 6.72 17.88
CA VAL A 22 21.53 7.10 16.51
C VAL A 22 23.03 6.84 16.24
N GLY A 23 23.33 6.16 15.13
CA GLY A 23 24.70 5.96 14.64
C GLY A 23 25.08 6.92 13.51
N PRO A 24 26.33 6.90 13.03
CA PRO A 24 26.74 7.62 11.83
C PRO A 24 25.88 7.24 10.62
N GLY A 25 25.56 8.21 9.77
CA GLY A 25 24.76 8.00 8.56
C GLY A 25 23.28 7.71 8.83
N GLN A 26 22.79 7.82 10.08
CA GLN A 26 21.41 7.51 10.46
C GLN A 26 20.65 8.75 10.92
N LEU A 27 19.32 8.67 10.88
CA LEU A 27 18.45 9.60 11.59
C LEU A 27 17.68 8.85 12.66
N LYS A 28 17.34 9.53 13.75
CA LYS A 28 16.32 9.07 14.69
C LYS A 28 15.09 9.93 14.56
N ILE A 29 13.92 9.31 14.58
CA ILE A 29 12.64 10.03 14.59
C ILE A 29 11.84 9.69 15.85
N ALA A 30 11.13 10.68 16.38
CA ALA A 30 9.94 10.43 17.18
C ALA A 30 8.80 10.11 16.22
N VAL A 31 8.27 8.89 16.28
CA VAL A 31 7.23 8.44 15.34
C VAL A 31 5.95 9.19 15.69
N ALA A 32 5.36 9.85 14.71
CA ALA A 32 4.12 10.62 14.88
C ALA A 32 2.89 9.81 14.44
N ASN A 33 3.06 8.99 13.40
CA ASN A 33 2.02 8.07 12.94
C ASN A 33 2.64 6.91 12.14
N CYS A 34 2.17 5.69 12.39
CA CYS A 34 2.40 4.54 11.52
C CYS A 34 1.05 3.94 11.13
N SER A 35 0.74 3.93 9.84
CA SER A 35 -0.52 3.35 9.37
C SER A 35 -0.44 1.82 9.27
N THR A 36 -1.56 1.16 9.48
CA THR A 36 -1.66 -0.30 9.38
C THR A 36 -1.85 -0.75 7.94
N CYS A 37 -1.25 -1.88 7.60
CA CYS A 37 -1.35 -2.52 6.29
C CYS A 37 -1.99 -3.91 6.41
N GLY A 38 -2.64 -4.39 5.35
CA GLY A 38 -3.09 -5.79 5.29
C GLY A 38 -1.93 -6.79 5.44
N THR A 39 -0.71 -6.35 5.17
CA THR A 39 0.51 -7.10 5.42
C THR A 39 0.82 -7.27 6.91
N ASP A 40 0.49 -6.31 7.77
CA ASP A 40 0.63 -6.48 9.23
C ASP A 40 -0.30 -7.59 9.76
N VAL A 41 -1.51 -7.71 9.19
CA VAL A 41 -2.42 -8.84 9.47
C VAL A 41 -1.79 -10.17 9.03
N LYS A 42 -1.18 -10.21 7.84
CA LYS A 42 -0.50 -11.42 7.33
C LYS A 42 0.70 -11.81 8.22
N ILE A 43 1.54 -10.84 8.61
CA ILE A 43 2.66 -11.06 9.51
C ILE A 43 2.16 -11.57 10.86
N SER A 44 1.15 -10.90 11.44
CA SER A 44 0.55 -11.30 12.71
C SER A 44 0.05 -12.74 12.68
N ARG A 45 -0.62 -13.19 11.61
CA ARG A 45 -1.23 -14.53 11.54
C ARG A 45 -0.30 -15.64 11.07
N HIS A 46 0.65 -15.33 10.19
CA HIS A 46 1.41 -16.34 9.45
C HIS A 46 2.92 -16.10 9.46
N GLY A 47 3.37 -14.95 9.97
CA GLY A 47 4.76 -14.51 9.89
C GLY A 47 5.17 -14.13 8.47
N HIS A 48 6.47 -13.88 8.29
CA HIS A 48 7.04 -13.63 6.98
C HIS A 48 8.47 -14.16 6.91
N HIS A 49 8.84 -14.78 5.80
CA HIS A 49 10.16 -15.40 5.60
C HIS A 49 11.34 -14.41 5.51
N HIS A 50 11.06 -13.11 5.53
CA HIS A 50 12.06 -12.03 5.57
C HIS A 50 12.12 -11.33 6.93
N ILE A 51 11.32 -11.78 7.91
CA ILE A 51 11.36 -11.27 9.26
C ILE A 51 12.14 -12.28 10.10
N ASP A 52 13.19 -11.80 10.75
CA ASP A 52 13.89 -12.51 11.81
C ASP A 52 13.36 -11.99 13.16
N PRO A 53 12.50 -12.74 13.87
CA PRO A 53 11.96 -12.30 15.15
C PRO A 53 13.01 -12.36 16.28
N PRO A 54 12.97 -11.44 17.25
CA PRO A 54 11.84 -10.55 17.49
C PRO A 54 12.02 -9.16 16.82
N ARG A 55 10.98 -8.67 16.14
CA ARG A 55 11.03 -7.49 15.24
C ARG A 55 9.90 -6.50 15.53
N VAL A 56 10.20 -5.20 15.62
CA VAL A 56 9.13 -4.18 15.58
C VAL A 56 8.61 -4.08 14.15
N ILE A 57 7.30 -4.22 13.94
CA ILE A 57 6.66 -4.19 12.62
C ILE A 57 6.03 -2.81 12.33
N GLY A 58 5.27 -2.67 11.23
CA GLY A 58 4.70 -1.41 10.75
C GLY A 58 5.64 -0.65 9.82
N HIS A 59 5.16 -0.29 8.64
CA HIS A 59 6.02 0.25 7.56
C HIS A 59 5.45 1.47 6.82
N GLU A 60 4.27 1.96 7.20
CA GLU A 60 3.70 3.18 6.63
C GLU A 60 3.97 4.36 7.57
N ILE A 61 5.20 4.90 7.54
CA ILE A 61 5.79 5.62 8.67
C ILE A 61 5.89 7.12 8.43
N THR A 62 5.56 7.90 9.46
CA THR A 62 5.89 9.32 9.56
C THR A 62 6.35 9.70 10.97
N GLY A 63 7.19 10.73 11.07
CA GLY A 63 7.66 11.22 12.36
C GLY A 63 8.37 12.57 12.27
N ARG A 64 8.93 13.00 13.39
CA ARG A 64 9.80 14.18 13.46
C ARG A 64 11.22 13.74 13.77
N ILE A 65 12.20 14.28 13.05
CA ILE A 65 13.61 14.03 13.36
C ILE A 65 13.88 14.51 14.78
N SER A 66 14.38 13.61 15.63
CA SER A 66 14.74 13.91 17.02
C SER A 66 16.25 13.96 17.24
N GLU A 67 17.02 13.19 16.48
CA GLU A 67 18.49 13.23 16.50
C GLU A 67 19.06 12.94 15.10
N ILE A 68 20.23 13.51 14.81
CA ILE A 68 20.93 13.38 13.53
C ILE A 68 22.28 12.73 13.77
N GLY A 69 22.53 11.62 13.08
CA GLY A 69 23.80 10.91 13.10
C GLY A 69 24.93 11.65 12.39
N GLU A 70 26.16 11.38 12.78
CA GLU A 70 27.35 11.94 12.15
C GLU A 70 27.35 11.69 10.62
N GLY A 71 27.71 12.71 9.84
CA GLY A 71 27.79 12.63 8.38
C GLY A 71 26.46 12.83 7.64
N VAL A 72 25.32 12.85 8.34
CA VAL A 72 24.03 13.19 7.73
C VAL A 72 23.93 14.70 7.56
N THR A 73 23.56 15.15 6.36
CA THR A 73 23.41 16.57 6.00
C THR A 73 22.06 16.83 5.34
N GLY A 74 21.65 18.10 5.24
CA GLY A 74 20.38 18.47 4.60
C GLY A 74 19.11 18.24 5.45
N TRP A 75 19.28 17.86 6.71
CA TRP A 75 18.21 17.60 7.68
C TRP A 75 18.40 18.42 8.96
N SER A 76 17.32 18.64 9.70
CA SER A 76 17.30 19.36 10.98
C SER A 76 16.38 18.66 11.96
N GLU A 77 16.72 18.69 13.25
CA GLU A 77 15.81 18.25 14.30
C GLU A 77 14.47 19.03 14.21
N GLY A 78 13.36 18.34 14.40
CA GLY A 78 12.01 18.86 14.24
C GLY A 78 11.41 18.71 12.84
N ASP A 79 12.24 18.43 11.82
CA ASP A 79 11.77 18.17 10.45
C ASP A 79 10.72 17.06 10.44
N ARG A 80 9.60 17.32 9.75
CA ARG A 80 8.53 16.34 9.55
C ARG A 80 8.90 15.46 8.37
N VAL A 81 8.89 14.14 8.58
CA VAL A 81 9.33 13.19 7.56
C VAL A 81 8.36 12.03 7.36
N GLN A 82 8.30 11.56 6.12
CA GLN A 82 7.75 10.28 5.71
C GLN A 82 8.90 9.37 5.29
N VAL A 83 8.83 8.10 5.65
CA VAL A 83 9.89 7.12 5.41
C VAL A 83 9.36 6.01 4.52
N ILE A 84 10.11 5.68 3.45
CA ILE A 84 9.74 4.59 2.56
C ILE A 84 9.77 3.22 3.27
N ALA A 85 8.89 2.31 2.86
CA ALA A 85 8.91 0.93 3.36
C ALA A 85 9.96 0.05 2.67
N ALA A 86 9.94 0.04 1.33
CA ALA A 86 10.80 -0.79 0.50
C ALA A 86 12.10 -0.05 0.15
N ILE A 87 13.23 -0.63 0.56
CA ILE A 87 14.56 -0.04 0.44
C ILE A 87 15.31 -0.78 -0.68
N PRO A 88 15.35 -0.23 -1.91
CA PRO A 88 16.15 -0.81 -2.98
C PRO A 88 17.65 -0.71 -2.64
N CYS A 89 18.48 -1.58 -3.21
CA CYS A 89 19.92 -1.57 -2.94
C CYS A 89 20.68 -0.49 -3.74
N GLY A 90 20.03 0.18 -4.69
CA GLY A 90 20.63 1.23 -5.54
C GLY A 90 21.65 0.76 -6.58
N ALA A 91 22.12 -0.49 -6.52
CA ALA A 91 23.29 -0.94 -7.30
C ALA A 91 23.14 -2.32 -7.98
N CYS A 92 21.97 -2.96 -7.94
CA CYS A 92 21.75 -4.17 -8.74
C CYS A 92 21.29 -3.80 -10.15
N HIS A 93 21.30 -4.78 -11.06
CA HIS A 93 20.88 -4.58 -12.45
C HIS A 93 19.49 -3.92 -12.55
N GLU A 94 18.52 -4.34 -11.73
CA GLU A 94 17.19 -3.73 -11.72
C GLU A 94 17.21 -2.28 -11.26
N CYS A 95 18.01 -1.95 -10.24
CA CYS A 95 18.13 -0.57 -9.75
C CYS A 95 18.79 0.35 -10.79
N GLU A 96 19.87 -0.11 -11.42
CA GLU A 96 20.57 0.62 -12.49
C GLU A 96 19.67 0.82 -13.72
N ALA A 97 18.76 -0.13 -13.98
CA ALA A 97 17.75 -0.02 -15.03
C ALA A 97 16.52 0.82 -14.64
N GLY A 98 16.51 1.48 -13.48
CA GLY A 98 15.37 2.28 -12.98
C GLY A 98 14.19 1.46 -12.46
N ARG A 99 14.33 0.13 -12.36
CA ARG A 99 13.29 -0.81 -11.88
C ARG A 99 13.48 -1.15 -10.39
N MET A 100 13.68 -0.12 -9.57
CA MET A 100 13.87 -0.26 -8.13
C MET A 100 12.76 -1.03 -7.37
N PRO A 101 11.46 -0.98 -7.75
CA PRO A 101 10.41 -1.75 -7.06
C PRO A 101 10.56 -3.28 -7.11
N VAL A 102 11.40 -3.80 -8.01
CA VAL A 102 11.70 -5.24 -8.13
C VAL A 102 13.17 -5.54 -7.85
N CYS A 103 13.80 -4.69 -7.04
CA CYS A 103 15.18 -4.88 -6.59
C CYS A 103 15.37 -6.28 -5.95
N SER A 104 16.26 -7.08 -6.54
CA SER A 104 16.58 -8.45 -6.08
C SER A 104 17.24 -8.51 -4.69
N ARG A 105 17.77 -7.37 -4.21
CA ARG A 105 18.39 -7.22 -2.88
C ARG A 105 17.62 -6.23 -1.99
N GLN A 106 16.31 -6.10 -2.20
CA GLN A 106 15.48 -5.17 -1.45
C GLN A 106 15.47 -5.53 0.04
N GLN A 107 15.62 -4.52 0.90
CA GLN A 107 15.33 -4.61 2.33
C GLN A 107 14.07 -3.81 2.66
N SER A 108 13.54 -3.93 3.88
CA SER A 108 12.33 -3.18 4.25
C SER A 108 12.31 -2.77 5.72
N MET A 109 11.74 -1.60 5.99
CA MET A 109 11.34 -1.17 7.34
C MET A 109 10.22 -2.10 7.85
N GLY A 110 10.27 -2.46 9.13
CA GLY A 110 9.36 -3.44 9.73
C GLY A 110 9.69 -4.91 9.40
N TYR A 111 10.78 -5.17 8.67
CA TYR A 111 11.23 -6.51 8.31
C TYR A 111 12.69 -6.75 8.68
N HIS A 112 13.58 -6.08 7.94
CA HIS A 112 15.03 -6.14 8.10
C HIS A 112 15.49 -5.12 9.15
N TYR A 113 14.76 -4.00 9.22
CA TYR A 113 14.92 -2.94 10.22
C TYR A 113 13.65 -2.86 11.07
N ASP A 114 13.77 -2.40 12.31
CA ASP A 114 12.61 -2.12 13.16
C ASP A 114 11.69 -1.07 12.51
N GLY A 115 10.39 -1.30 12.63
CA GLY A 115 9.33 -0.50 12.00
C GLY A 115 8.74 0.60 12.89
N GLY A 116 7.60 1.13 12.44
CA GLY A 116 6.94 2.30 13.03
C GLY A 116 5.95 2.03 14.15
N PHE A 117 5.66 0.78 14.54
CA PHE A 117 4.87 0.52 15.73
C PHE A 117 5.72 0.66 17.01
N ALA A 118 6.28 1.85 17.19
CA ALA A 118 7.18 2.25 18.27
C ALA A 118 7.11 3.77 18.49
N GLU A 119 7.37 4.25 19.70
CA GLU A 119 7.44 5.70 19.99
C GLU A 119 8.61 6.40 19.26
N SER A 120 9.71 5.68 19.03
CA SER A 120 10.88 6.18 18.30
C SER A 120 11.54 5.08 17.49
N MET A 121 12.21 5.45 16.39
CA MET A 121 12.90 4.50 15.53
C MET A 121 14.10 5.13 14.81
N ILE A 122 14.98 4.27 14.33
CA ILE A 122 16.10 4.66 13.47
C ILE A 122 15.69 4.53 12.00
N ILE A 123 15.95 5.59 11.24
CA ILE A 123 16.01 5.52 9.79
C ILE A 123 17.45 5.13 9.43
N PRO A 124 17.68 3.92 8.89
CA PRO A 124 19.03 3.44 8.60
C PRO A 124 19.63 4.21 7.41
N GLU A 125 20.97 4.22 7.34
CA GLU A 125 21.73 4.81 6.22
C GLU A 125 21.24 4.31 4.86
N ALA A 126 20.84 3.03 4.77
CA ALA A 126 20.33 2.43 3.55
C ALA A 126 19.10 3.16 2.98
N VAL A 127 18.25 3.75 3.82
CA VAL A 127 17.11 4.57 3.38
C VAL A 127 17.60 5.92 2.83
N LEU A 128 18.54 6.57 3.52
CA LEU A 128 19.10 7.87 3.10
C LEU A 128 19.90 7.73 1.79
N ALA A 129 20.64 6.65 1.63
CA ALA A 129 21.46 6.36 0.45
C ALA A 129 20.64 6.27 -0.85
N VAL A 130 19.33 6.05 -0.76
CA VAL A 130 18.42 5.96 -1.90
C VAL A 130 17.36 7.07 -1.92
N ASP A 131 17.57 8.16 -1.19
CA ASP A 131 16.63 9.29 -1.10
C ASP A 131 15.24 8.87 -0.57
N GLY A 132 15.23 7.97 0.41
CA GLY A 132 14.02 7.36 0.96
C GLY A 132 13.37 8.09 2.13
N VAL A 133 13.75 9.35 2.37
CA VAL A 133 13.16 10.20 3.42
C VAL A 133 12.57 11.43 2.77
N ASN A 134 11.25 11.60 2.87
CA ASN A 134 10.52 12.71 2.26
C ASN A 134 10.13 13.75 3.31
N ARG A 135 10.31 15.04 3.01
CA ARG A 135 9.79 16.13 3.87
C ARG A 135 8.28 16.20 3.75
N VAL A 136 7.58 16.15 4.89
CA VAL A 136 6.12 16.29 4.94
C VAL A 136 5.77 17.78 4.98
N PRO A 137 5.02 18.29 3.99
CA PRO A 137 4.58 19.69 3.96
C PRO A 137 3.62 20.04 5.11
N ASP A 138 3.54 21.33 5.44
CA ASP A 138 2.71 21.80 6.58
C ASP A 138 1.20 21.74 6.36
N ASN A 139 0.76 21.58 5.10
CA ASN A 139 -0.65 21.61 4.73
C ASN A 139 -1.38 20.26 4.86
N ILE A 140 -0.69 19.18 5.24
CA ILE A 140 -1.27 17.85 5.51
C ILE A 140 -0.83 17.36 6.88
N ASP A 141 -1.61 16.50 7.53
CA ASP A 141 -1.23 15.90 8.81
C ASP A 141 -0.27 14.70 8.63
N MET A 142 0.28 14.18 9.74
CA MET A 142 1.21 13.03 9.71
C MET A 142 0.51 11.70 9.36
N ALA A 143 -0.77 11.57 9.66
CA ALA A 143 -1.53 10.38 9.30
C ALA A 143 -1.79 10.34 7.79
N GLU A 144 -2.21 11.45 7.19
CA GLU A 144 -2.34 11.61 5.73
C GLU A 144 -1.01 11.32 5.03
N ALA A 145 0.08 11.93 5.50
CA ALA A 145 1.40 11.72 4.92
C ALA A 145 1.87 10.26 5.00
N SER A 146 1.44 9.49 6.01
CA SER A 146 1.79 8.08 6.11
C SER A 146 1.16 7.22 5.02
N LEU A 147 0.06 7.67 4.41
CA LEU A 147 -0.57 7.00 3.27
C LEU A 147 0.22 7.21 1.95
N ALA A 148 1.30 8.01 1.96
CA ALA A 148 2.19 8.13 0.81
C ALA A 148 2.81 6.77 0.41
N GLU A 149 3.15 5.92 1.38
CA GLU A 149 3.69 4.58 1.10
C GLU A 149 2.69 3.67 0.34
N PRO A 150 1.45 3.45 0.83
CA PRO A 150 0.51 2.62 0.11
C PRO A 150 0.07 3.26 -1.21
N LEU A 151 -0.04 4.60 -1.27
CA LEU A 151 -0.32 5.29 -2.54
C LEU A 151 0.83 5.16 -3.55
N ALA A 152 2.08 5.11 -3.09
CA ALA A 152 3.24 4.88 -3.97
C ALA A 152 3.19 3.49 -4.62
N CYS A 153 2.74 2.47 -3.88
CA CYS A 153 2.52 1.15 -4.43
C CYS A 153 1.42 1.18 -5.50
N VAL A 154 0.28 1.83 -5.19
CA VAL A 154 -0.83 2.03 -6.13
C VAL A 154 -0.40 2.78 -7.39
N LEU A 155 0.44 3.81 -7.24
CA LEU A 155 1.01 4.58 -8.36
C LEU A 155 1.85 3.72 -9.28
N ASN A 156 2.80 2.96 -8.72
CA ASN A 156 3.60 1.99 -9.49
C ASN A 156 2.70 1.01 -10.27
N GLY A 157 1.68 0.45 -9.61
CA GLY A 157 0.75 -0.50 -10.23
C GLY A 157 -0.07 0.10 -11.38
N GLN A 158 -0.56 1.33 -11.23
CA GLN A 158 -1.31 2.03 -12.27
C GLN A 158 -0.42 2.49 -13.43
N GLU A 159 0.84 2.83 -13.19
CA GLU A 159 1.80 3.19 -14.25
C GLU A 159 2.16 1.98 -15.11
N ILE A 160 2.43 0.82 -14.49
CA ILE A 160 2.69 -0.43 -15.22
C ILE A 160 1.47 -0.82 -16.08
N ALA A 161 0.26 -0.70 -15.52
CA ALA A 161 -0.98 -0.98 -16.25
C ALA A 161 -1.39 0.15 -17.23
N GLY A 162 -0.67 1.27 -17.24
CA GLY A 162 -0.95 2.43 -18.11
C GLY A 162 -2.29 3.11 -17.86
N VAL A 163 -2.86 3.06 -16.66
CA VAL A 163 -4.14 3.72 -16.35
C VAL A 163 -4.04 5.21 -16.67
N GLY A 164 -5.02 5.75 -17.39
CA GLY A 164 -4.99 7.16 -17.79
C GLY A 164 -6.31 7.69 -18.33
N GLU A 165 -6.17 8.75 -19.13
CA GLU A 165 -7.28 9.53 -19.67
C GLU A 165 -8.24 8.67 -20.51
N GLY A 166 -9.53 8.76 -20.22
CA GLY A 166 -10.58 8.07 -20.99
C GLY A 166 -10.84 6.61 -20.59
N ASP A 167 -10.01 6.03 -19.74
CA ASP A 167 -10.16 4.63 -19.32
C ASP A 167 -11.46 4.39 -18.53
N THR A 168 -12.14 3.28 -18.80
CA THR A 168 -13.04 2.63 -17.85
C THR A 168 -12.22 1.64 -17.01
N VAL A 169 -12.10 1.92 -15.71
CA VAL A 169 -11.30 1.14 -14.75
C VAL A 169 -12.22 0.34 -13.83
N VAL A 170 -11.90 -0.92 -13.57
CA VAL A 170 -12.55 -1.73 -12.52
C VAL A 170 -11.51 -2.04 -11.44
N VAL A 171 -11.86 -1.77 -10.18
CA VAL A 171 -11.04 -2.11 -9.01
C VAL A 171 -11.73 -3.22 -8.22
N MET A 172 -11.10 -4.39 -8.19
CA MET A 172 -11.59 -5.57 -7.45
C MET A 172 -10.97 -5.59 -6.04
N GLY A 173 -11.76 -5.25 -5.03
CA GLY A 173 -11.41 -5.17 -3.62
C GLY A 173 -11.60 -3.76 -3.08
N ALA A 174 -12.56 -3.57 -2.17
CA ALA A 174 -12.88 -2.32 -1.48
C ALA A 174 -12.12 -2.16 -0.16
N GLY A 175 -10.87 -2.60 -0.11
CA GLY A 175 -9.97 -2.26 1.00
C GLY A 175 -9.37 -0.85 0.83
N PRO A 176 -8.51 -0.41 1.77
CA PRO A 176 -7.83 0.88 1.65
C PRO A 176 -7.01 1.02 0.34
N ILE A 177 -6.37 -0.05 -0.13
CA ILE A 177 -5.67 -0.08 -1.42
C ILE A 177 -6.64 0.12 -2.60
N GLY A 178 -7.82 -0.50 -2.55
CA GLY A 178 -8.85 -0.31 -3.57
C GLY A 178 -9.34 1.13 -3.63
N CYS A 179 -9.59 1.73 -2.47
CA CYS A 179 -9.96 3.14 -2.34
C CYS A 179 -8.90 4.07 -2.96
N LEU A 180 -7.63 3.81 -2.68
CA LEU A 180 -6.52 4.55 -3.28
C LEU A 180 -6.44 4.34 -4.81
N HIS A 181 -6.70 3.12 -5.30
CA HIS A 181 -6.78 2.89 -6.75
C HIS A 181 -7.91 3.68 -7.41
N VAL A 182 -9.09 3.77 -6.77
CA VAL A 182 -10.21 4.56 -7.30
C VAL A 182 -9.81 6.02 -7.44
N ARG A 183 -9.27 6.60 -6.36
CA ARG A 183 -8.88 8.03 -6.35
C ARG A 183 -7.75 8.33 -7.31
N LEU A 184 -6.73 7.48 -7.36
CA LEU A 184 -5.62 7.70 -8.30
C LEU A 184 -6.07 7.53 -9.75
N ALA A 185 -6.95 6.57 -10.06
CA ALA A 185 -7.45 6.41 -11.42
C ALA A 185 -8.17 7.68 -11.90
N ARG A 186 -9.00 8.28 -11.04
CA ARG A 186 -9.65 9.58 -11.29
C ARG A 186 -8.64 10.70 -11.50
N ALA A 187 -7.66 10.83 -10.61
CA ALA A 187 -6.61 11.84 -10.71
C ALA A 187 -5.79 11.72 -12.02
N ARG A 188 -5.72 10.51 -12.59
CA ARG A 188 -5.07 10.21 -13.87
C ARG A 188 -5.97 10.34 -15.09
N GLY A 189 -7.23 10.75 -14.91
CA GLY A 189 -8.16 11.04 -16.01
C GLY A 189 -9.08 9.89 -16.42
N ALA A 190 -9.19 8.82 -15.62
CA ALA A 190 -10.11 7.73 -15.92
C ALA A 190 -11.55 8.25 -16.04
N ALA A 191 -12.19 7.97 -17.18
CA ALA A 191 -13.55 8.42 -17.46
C ALA A 191 -14.57 7.74 -16.56
N ARG A 192 -14.37 6.45 -16.29
CA ARG A 192 -15.21 5.68 -15.35
C ARG A 192 -14.38 4.81 -14.43
N VAL A 193 -14.80 4.67 -13.19
CA VAL A 193 -14.18 3.80 -12.19
C VAL A 193 -15.26 3.04 -11.44
N PHE A 194 -15.23 1.71 -11.53
CA PHE A 194 -16.13 0.82 -10.79
C PHE A 194 -15.38 0.16 -9.64
N LEU A 195 -16.04 -0.01 -8.50
CA LEU A 195 -15.51 -0.70 -7.32
C LEU A 195 -16.29 -1.98 -7.07
N VAL A 196 -15.59 -3.10 -6.90
CA VAL A 196 -16.18 -4.42 -6.69
C VAL A 196 -15.66 -4.99 -5.38
N ASP A 197 -16.53 -5.51 -4.53
CA ASP A 197 -16.13 -6.34 -3.38
C ASP A 197 -17.19 -7.40 -3.10
N ILE A 198 -16.78 -8.50 -2.46
CA ILE A 198 -17.69 -9.56 -2.02
C ILE A 198 -18.34 -9.26 -0.67
N ASN A 199 -17.77 -8.34 0.12
CA ASN A 199 -18.32 -7.94 1.40
C ASN A 199 -19.13 -6.66 1.23
N ARG A 200 -20.46 -6.77 1.28
CA ARG A 200 -21.37 -5.63 1.11
C ARG A 200 -21.08 -4.48 2.07
N GLY A 201 -20.89 -4.77 3.36
CA GLY A 201 -20.65 -3.73 4.36
C GLY A 201 -19.36 -2.93 4.09
N ARG A 202 -18.29 -3.61 3.67
CA ARG A 202 -17.04 -2.95 3.29
C ARG A 202 -17.17 -2.17 1.99
N LEU A 203 -17.90 -2.72 1.02
CA LEU A 203 -18.18 -2.04 -0.25
C LEU A 203 -18.94 -0.74 -0.02
N ASP A 204 -20.04 -0.78 0.72
CA ASP A 204 -20.88 0.39 0.98
C ASP A 204 -20.07 1.48 1.72
N MET A 205 -19.38 1.12 2.80
CA MET A 205 -18.49 2.04 3.54
C MET A 205 -17.45 2.70 2.64
N SER A 206 -16.83 1.93 1.74
CA SER A 206 -15.78 2.47 0.85
C SER A 206 -16.37 3.31 -0.27
N ALA A 207 -17.48 2.87 -0.86
CA ALA A 207 -18.16 3.56 -1.95
C ALA A 207 -18.70 4.93 -1.50
N ASP A 208 -19.22 5.03 -0.27
CA ASP A 208 -19.67 6.29 0.33
C ASP A 208 -18.52 7.32 0.45
N VAL A 209 -17.26 6.87 0.50
CA VAL A 209 -16.08 7.72 0.68
C VAL A 209 -15.35 8.00 -0.63
N VAL A 210 -15.28 7.04 -1.56
CA VAL A 210 -14.53 7.21 -2.82
C VAL A 210 -15.39 7.47 -4.05
N ASP A 211 -16.71 7.41 -3.91
CA ASP A 211 -17.71 7.75 -4.93
C ASP A 211 -17.39 7.16 -6.33
N PRO A 212 -17.31 5.81 -6.45
CA PRO A 212 -17.12 5.17 -7.74
C PRO A 212 -18.39 5.33 -8.61
N ASP A 213 -18.27 5.30 -9.94
CA ASP A 213 -19.46 5.38 -10.83
C ASP A 213 -20.41 4.20 -10.65
N ALA A 214 -19.89 3.08 -10.13
CA ALA A 214 -20.68 1.93 -9.73
C ALA A 214 -19.96 1.16 -8.61
N ALA A 215 -20.73 0.75 -7.61
CA ALA A 215 -20.32 -0.19 -6.58
C ALA A 215 -21.03 -1.54 -6.82
N ILE A 216 -20.28 -2.61 -6.98
CA ILE A 216 -20.79 -3.94 -7.38
C ILE A 216 -20.53 -4.94 -6.26
N ALA A 217 -21.60 -5.40 -5.61
CA ALA A 217 -21.55 -6.43 -4.56
C ALA A 217 -21.46 -7.83 -5.18
N GLY A 218 -20.25 -8.39 -5.25
CA GLY A 218 -19.96 -9.68 -5.89
C GLY A 218 -20.55 -10.91 -5.18
N GLU A 219 -21.13 -10.76 -3.98
CA GLU A 219 -21.92 -11.79 -3.32
C GLU A 219 -23.38 -11.83 -3.78
N GLU A 220 -23.90 -10.72 -4.31
CA GLU A 220 -25.31 -10.57 -4.72
C GLU A 220 -25.50 -10.75 -6.23
N THR A 221 -24.48 -10.44 -7.03
CA THR A 221 -24.50 -10.53 -8.48
C THR A 221 -23.19 -11.09 -9.04
N ASP A 222 -23.22 -11.56 -10.29
CA ASP A 222 -22.01 -11.88 -11.03
C ASP A 222 -21.29 -10.57 -11.44
N PRO A 223 -20.11 -10.27 -10.87
CA PRO A 223 -19.41 -9.02 -11.17
C PRO A 223 -18.99 -8.93 -12.64
N VAL A 224 -18.73 -10.05 -13.32
CA VAL A 224 -18.39 -10.04 -14.75
C VAL A 224 -19.58 -9.59 -15.57
N ALA A 225 -20.75 -10.19 -15.34
CA ALA A 225 -21.97 -9.83 -16.04
C ALA A 225 -22.36 -8.36 -15.81
N GLU A 226 -22.22 -7.87 -14.58
CA GLU A 226 -22.58 -6.49 -14.25
C GLU A 226 -21.62 -5.47 -14.88
N VAL A 227 -20.31 -5.73 -14.88
CA VAL A 227 -19.35 -4.87 -15.60
C VAL A 227 -19.64 -4.86 -17.11
N LEU A 228 -19.94 -6.01 -17.72
CA LEU A 228 -20.30 -6.06 -19.14
C LEU A 228 -21.57 -5.25 -19.41
N ARG A 229 -22.61 -5.39 -18.58
CA ARG A 229 -23.85 -4.60 -18.69
C ARG A 229 -23.59 -3.09 -18.62
N LEU A 230 -22.80 -2.63 -17.65
CA LEU A 230 -22.45 -1.21 -17.46
C LEU A 230 -21.54 -0.66 -18.57
N THR A 231 -20.87 -1.53 -19.32
CA THR A 231 -19.97 -1.17 -20.42
C THR A 231 -20.55 -1.45 -21.80
N GLY A 232 -21.81 -1.86 -21.91
CA GLY A 232 -22.43 -2.20 -23.20
C GLY A 232 -21.74 -3.40 -23.87
N ASP A 233 -21.47 -4.45 -23.10
CA ASP A 233 -20.79 -5.69 -23.49
C ASP A 233 -19.33 -5.53 -23.97
N ARG A 234 -18.75 -4.32 -23.82
CA ARG A 234 -17.37 -4.05 -24.21
C ARG A 234 -16.35 -4.61 -23.22
N GLY A 235 -16.64 -4.50 -21.92
CA GLY A 235 -15.67 -4.70 -20.84
C GLY A 235 -14.91 -3.41 -20.46
N ALA A 236 -14.07 -3.50 -19.44
CA ALA A 236 -13.27 -2.40 -18.91
C ALA A 236 -11.90 -2.29 -19.61
N ASP A 237 -11.39 -1.06 -19.77
CA ASP A 237 -10.08 -0.81 -20.37
C ASP A 237 -8.93 -1.29 -19.47
N VAL A 238 -9.12 -1.14 -18.15
CA VAL A 238 -8.20 -1.65 -17.12
C VAL A 238 -8.98 -2.35 -16.01
N VAL A 239 -8.52 -3.52 -15.58
CA VAL A 239 -9.02 -4.19 -14.36
C VAL A 239 -7.86 -4.38 -13.38
N ILE A 240 -8.04 -3.92 -12.14
CA ILE A 240 -7.03 -3.97 -11.09
C ILE A 240 -7.53 -4.87 -9.97
N THR A 241 -6.78 -5.91 -9.63
CA THR A 241 -7.15 -6.80 -8.53
C THR A 241 -6.44 -6.41 -7.25
N ALA A 242 -7.08 -5.62 -6.41
CA ALA A 242 -6.59 -5.17 -5.10
C ALA A 242 -6.91 -6.15 -3.95
N ALA A 243 -7.47 -7.33 -4.25
CA ALA A 243 -7.75 -8.40 -3.30
C ALA A 243 -6.84 -9.62 -3.54
N ALA A 244 -6.46 -10.31 -2.46
CA ALA A 244 -5.70 -11.56 -2.52
C ALA A 244 -6.61 -12.75 -2.88
N SER A 245 -7.19 -12.75 -4.08
CA SER A 245 -8.19 -13.72 -4.53
C SER A 245 -7.92 -14.20 -5.96
N GLY A 246 -7.72 -15.50 -6.13
CA GLY A 246 -7.55 -16.13 -7.44
C GLY A 246 -8.79 -15.95 -8.31
N ARG A 247 -9.98 -16.09 -7.72
CA ARG A 247 -11.25 -15.83 -8.41
C ARG A 247 -11.34 -14.39 -8.94
N ALA A 248 -10.89 -13.40 -8.17
CA ALA A 248 -10.89 -12.00 -8.64
C ALA A 248 -9.94 -11.81 -9.84
N GLN A 249 -8.79 -12.49 -9.85
CA GLN A 249 -7.85 -12.49 -10.99
C GLN A 249 -8.45 -13.19 -12.22
N GLU A 250 -9.17 -14.29 -12.03
CA GLU A 250 -9.86 -15.02 -13.11
C GLU A 250 -11.03 -14.20 -13.70
N ASP A 251 -11.86 -13.61 -12.85
CA ASP A 251 -13.00 -12.77 -13.26
C ASP A 251 -12.51 -11.51 -13.99
N ALA A 252 -11.38 -10.92 -13.58
CA ALA A 252 -10.78 -9.77 -14.24
C ALA A 252 -10.53 -10.01 -15.75
N LEU A 253 -10.09 -11.21 -16.11
CA LEU A 253 -9.81 -11.61 -17.50
C LEU A 253 -11.08 -11.78 -18.34
N ARG A 254 -12.22 -11.99 -17.69
CA ARG A 254 -13.51 -12.14 -18.36
C ARG A 254 -14.21 -10.80 -18.58
N MET A 255 -14.00 -9.84 -17.67
CA MET A 255 -14.62 -8.51 -17.72
C MET A 255 -13.76 -7.41 -18.38
N VAL A 256 -12.47 -7.67 -18.62
CA VAL A 256 -11.60 -6.75 -19.37
C VAL A 256 -12.01 -6.68 -20.84
N ALA A 257 -11.84 -5.53 -21.48
CA ALA A 257 -12.11 -5.30 -22.89
C ALA A 257 -11.08 -5.97 -23.81
N ARG A 258 -11.38 -6.04 -25.11
CA ARG A 258 -10.37 -6.36 -26.14
C ARG A 258 -9.28 -5.29 -26.14
N GLY A 259 -8.02 -5.70 -26.18
CA GLY A 259 -6.85 -4.81 -26.02
C GLY A 259 -6.67 -4.27 -24.60
N GLY A 260 -7.48 -4.73 -23.64
CA GLY A 260 -7.47 -4.21 -22.27
C GLY A 260 -6.35 -4.80 -21.42
N ARG A 261 -6.20 -4.22 -20.22
CA ARG A 261 -5.04 -4.44 -19.34
C ARG A 261 -5.50 -4.92 -17.98
N VAL A 262 -4.86 -5.94 -17.44
CA VAL A 262 -5.17 -6.50 -16.13
C VAL A 262 -3.96 -6.36 -15.22
N SER A 263 -4.14 -5.76 -14.04
CA SER A 263 -3.11 -5.63 -13.01
C SER A 263 -3.38 -6.59 -11.86
N PHE A 264 -2.53 -7.59 -11.72
CA PHE A 264 -2.49 -8.47 -10.55
C PHE A 264 -1.73 -7.79 -9.41
N PHE A 265 -2.40 -6.82 -8.77
CA PHE A 265 -1.83 -6.02 -7.70
C PHE A 265 -1.76 -6.78 -6.36
N GLY A 266 -2.85 -7.46 -6.01
CA GLY A 266 -2.98 -8.29 -4.82
C GLY A 266 -2.37 -9.67 -5.06
N GLY A 267 -1.22 -9.93 -4.43
CA GLY A 267 -0.59 -11.25 -4.43
C GLY A 267 -1.47 -12.31 -3.74
N LEU A 268 -1.42 -13.54 -4.27
CA LEU A 268 -2.17 -14.67 -3.74
C LEU A 268 -1.52 -15.28 -2.48
N PRO A 269 -2.31 -15.96 -1.62
CA PRO A 269 -1.77 -16.74 -0.52
C PRO A 269 -0.75 -17.78 -0.98
N LYS A 270 0.30 -18.01 -0.17
CA LYS A 270 1.40 -18.94 -0.51
C LYS A 270 0.93 -20.39 -0.70
N ASP A 271 -0.10 -20.79 0.04
CA ASP A 271 -0.73 -22.10 0.00
C ASP A 271 -1.73 -22.27 -1.16
N ASN A 272 -2.12 -21.17 -1.82
CA ASN A 272 -2.97 -21.21 -3.01
C ASN A 272 -2.57 -20.16 -4.07
N PRO A 273 -1.39 -20.30 -4.71
CA PRO A 273 -0.82 -19.26 -5.56
C PRO A 273 -1.18 -19.40 -7.06
N ILE A 274 -2.06 -20.32 -7.43
CA ILE A 274 -2.35 -20.69 -8.83
C ILE A 274 -3.78 -20.29 -9.21
N ILE A 275 -3.95 -19.77 -10.42
CA ILE A 275 -5.25 -19.47 -11.04
C ILE A 275 -5.50 -20.33 -12.27
N GLN A 276 -6.76 -20.46 -12.67
CA GLN A 276 -7.18 -21.04 -13.95
C GLN A 276 -7.32 -19.93 -15.00
N LEU A 277 -6.38 -19.91 -15.95
CA LEU A 277 -6.36 -18.94 -17.04
C LEU A 277 -6.67 -19.62 -18.37
N ASP A 278 -7.75 -19.19 -19.04
CA ASP A 278 -7.95 -19.50 -20.46
C ASP A 278 -7.06 -18.58 -21.31
N SER A 279 -5.95 -19.13 -21.80
CA SER A 279 -4.99 -18.40 -22.62
C SER A 279 -5.57 -17.93 -23.96
N ASN A 280 -6.66 -18.53 -24.45
CA ASN A 280 -7.33 -18.06 -25.68
C ASN A 280 -7.99 -16.69 -25.47
N LEU A 281 -8.46 -16.38 -24.26
CA LEU A 281 -8.95 -15.02 -23.95
C LEU A 281 -7.82 -14.01 -24.12
N VAL A 282 -6.63 -14.33 -23.62
CA VAL A 282 -5.45 -13.46 -23.72
C VAL A 282 -5.03 -13.28 -25.17
N HIS A 283 -4.89 -14.39 -25.90
CA HIS A 283 -4.43 -14.39 -27.29
C HIS A 283 -5.40 -13.67 -28.24
N TYR A 284 -6.67 -14.09 -28.28
CA TYR A 284 -7.62 -13.59 -29.28
C TYR A 284 -8.27 -12.25 -28.92
N ARG A 285 -8.13 -11.79 -27.66
CA ARG A 285 -8.57 -10.45 -27.23
C ARG A 285 -7.40 -9.51 -26.97
N GLU A 286 -6.16 -9.91 -27.24
CA GLU A 286 -4.96 -9.10 -27.03
C GLU A 286 -4.88 -8.48 -25.61
N ILE A 287 -5.21 -9.27 -24.60
CA ILE A 287 -5.18 -8.81 -23.20
C ILE A 287 -3.74 -8.77 -22.70
N SER A 288 -3.36 -7.68 -22.04
CA SER A 288 -2.08 -7.60 -21.32
C SER A 288 -2.28 -7.89 -19.84
N ILE A 289 -1.46 -8.77 -19.27
CA ILE A 289 -1.48 -9.12 -17.84
C ILE A 289 -0.20 -8.62 -17.20
N PHE A 290 -0.32 -7.79 -16.17
CA PHE A 290 0.79 -7.17 -15.45
C PHE A 290 0.82 -7.63 -14.00
N GLY A 291 2.03 -7.90 -13.50
CA GLY A 291 2.29 -7.92 -12.07
C GLY A 291 2.66 -6.53 -11.56
N ALA A 292 2.28 -6.19 -10.34
CA ALA A 292 2.72 -4.99 -9.65
C ALA A 292 3.23 -5.36 -8.25
N ASN A 293 4.41 -4.83 -7.89
CA ASN A 293 5.03 -5.09 -6.60
C ASN A 293 5.72 -3.82 -6.07
N GLY A 294 5.43 -3.48 -4.83
CA GLY A 294 6.10 -2.41 -4.09
C GLY A 294 6.08 -1.06 -4.80
N SER A 295 7.01 -0.20 -4.39
CA SER A 295 7.20 1.15 -4.90
C SER A 295 8.69 1.51 -4.89
N SER A 296 9.04 2.65 -5.51
CA SER A 296 10.40 3.19 -5.48
C SER A 296 10.44 4.45 -4.60
N PRO A 297 11.63 4.95 -4.23
CA PRO A 297 11.76 6.24 -3.55
C PRO A 297 11.06 7.37 -4.31
N GLU A 298 11.21 7.41 -5.64
CA GLU A 298 10.51 8.35 -6.53
C GLU A 298 8.98 8.25 -6.41
N HIS A 299 8.43 7.04 -6.42
CA HIS A 299 6.98 6.85 -6.27
C HIS A 299 6.48 7.37 -4.92
N ASN A 300 7.25 7.22 -3.83
CA ASN A 300 6.87 7.72 -2.50
C ASN A 300 6.83 9.24 -2.47
N ARG A 301 7.83 9.90 -3.05
CA ARG A 301 7.85 11.37 -3.15
C ARG A 301 6.67 11.90 -3.96
N ARG A 302 6.40 11.29 -5.13
CA ARG A 302 5.25 11.66 -5.98
C ARG A 302 3.91 11.38 -5.31
N ALA A 303 3.79 10.27 -4.58
CA ALA A 303 2.58 9.98 -3.81
C ALA A 303 2.32 11.01 -2.71
N LEU A 304 3.37 11.42 -1.98
CA LEU A 304 3.27 12.48 -0.98
C LEU A 304 2.86 13.83 -1.61
N GLU A 305 3.38 14.15 -2.79
CA GLU A 305 2.99 15.34 -3.56
C GLU A 305 1.52 15.28 -4.00
N LEU A 306 1.04 14.14 -4.50
CA LEU A 306 -0.36 13.95 -4.88
C LEU A 306 -1.32 14.12 -3.69
N ILE A 307 -0.91 13.66 -2.50
CA ILE A 307 -1.66 13.88 -1.25
C ILE A 307 -1.63 15.36 -0.86
N SER A 308 -0.45 15.96 -0.80
CA SER A 308 -0.26 17.35 -0.37
C SER A 308 -0.98 18.34 -1.28
N THR A 309 -0.99 18.12 -2.59
CA THR A 309 -1.70 18.99 -3.53
C THR A 309 -3.21 18.79 -3.53
N GLY A 310 -3.71 17.74 -2.86
CA GLY A 310 -5.12 17.37 -2.88
C GLY A 310 -5.57 16.68 -4.17
N ALA A 311 -4.64 16.38 -5.10
CA ALA A 311 -4.94 15.64 -6.33
C ALA A 311 -5.44 14.22 -6.02
N VAL A 312 -4.93 13.62 -4.94
CA VAL A 312 -5.44 12.39 -4.35
C VAL A 312 -5.72 12.68 -2.87
N PRO A 313 -6.94 13.10 -2.50
CA PRO A 313 -7.29 13.29 -1.08
C PRO A 313 -7.22 11.93 -0.38
N VAL A 314 -6.87 11.92 0.92
CA VAL A 314 -6.80 10.68 1.71
C VAL A 314 -7.32 10.81 3.15
N ALA A 315 -7.60 12.04 3.61
CA ALA A 315 -7.96 12.31 5.00
C ALA A 315 -9.16 11.50 5.51
N ASP A 316 -10.20 11.37 4.68
CA ASP A 316 -11.45 10.64 4.95
C ASP A 316 -11.33 9.11 4.75
N LEU A 317 -10.24 8.62 4.14
CA LEU A 317 -9.93 7.19 4.16
C LEU A 317 -9.49 6.74 5.55
N ILE A 318 -8.99 7.67 6.38
CA ILE A 318 -8.59 7.42 7.77
C ILE A 318 -9.84 7.43 8.64
N THR A 319 -10.49 6.26 8.72
CA THR A 319 -11.73 6.08 9.48
C THR A 319 -11.48 5.82 10.96
N GLU A 320 -10.28 5.35 11.32
CA GLU A 320 -9.91 5.02 12.70
C GLU A 320 -8.49 5.48 13.02
N ARG A 321 -8.34 6.15 14.17
CA ARG A 321 -7.05 6.56 14.73
C ARG A 321 -6.92 5.93 16.12
N MET A 322 -5.90 5.10 16.31
CA MET A 322 -5.69 4.32 17.53
C MET A 322 -4.32 4.63 18.12
N SER A 323 -4.13 4.42 19.42
CA SER A 323 -2.80 4.51 20.04
C SER A 323 -2.00 3.23 19.79
N LEU A 324 -0.69 3.26 20.02
CA LEU A 324 0.14 2.05 19.96
C LEU A 324 -0.30 0.98 20.98
N SER A 325 -0.89 1.38 22.11
CA SER A 325 -1.44 0.41 23.08
C SER A 325 -2.61 -0.42 22.52
N ASP A 326 -3.27 0.07 21.48
CA ASP A 326 -4.40 -0.59 20.82
C ASP A 326 -3.98 -1.40 19.57
N VAL A 327 -2.67 -1.65 19.36
CA VAL A 327 -2.14 -2.31 18.15
C VAL A 327 -2.85 -3.64 17.81
N HIS A 328 -3.21 -4.44 18.82
CA HIS A 328 -3.95 -5.68 18.61
C HIS A 328 -5.34 -5.43 18.03
N LYS A 329 -6.08 -4.49 18.62
CA LYS A 329 -7.40 -4.07 18.16
C LYS A 329 -7.31 -3.46 16.75
N ALA A 330 -6.26 -2.69 16.47
CA ALA A 330 -6.03 -2.12 15.15
C ALA A 330 -5.87 -3.23 14.09
N ILE A 331 -5.02 -4.23 14.35
CA ILE A 331 -4.81 -5.38 13.45
C ILE A 331 -6.11 -6.18 13.26
N GLU A 332 -6.88 -6.42 14.32
CA GLU A 332 -8.18 -7.10 14.24
C GLU A 332 -9.19 -6.31 13.41
N THR A 333 -9.24 -4.99 13.59
CA THR A 333 -10.12 -4.09 12.84
C THR A 333 -9.81 -4.13 11.35
N VAL A 334 -8.52 -4.09 10.97
CA VAL A 334 -8.09 -4.25 9.57
C VAL A 334 -8.46 -5.63 9.03
N ALA A 335 -8.28 -6.68 9.83
CA ALA A 335 -8.57 -8.04 9.41
C ALA A 335 -10.07 -8.30 9.19
N ALA A 336 -10.92 -7.72 10.04
CA ALA A 336 -12.37 -7.72 9.85
C ALA A 336 -12.79 -6.80 8.69
N GLY A 337 -12.01 -5.73 8.45
CA GLY A 337 -12.29 -4.65 7.50
C GLY A 337 -13.60 -3.94 7.80
N THR A 338 -13.78 -3.64 9.08
CA THR A 338 -14.81 -2.74 9.62
C THR A 338 -14.34 -1.28 9.65
N ALA A 339 -13.20 -1.00 9.03
CA ALA A 339 -12.60 0.31 8.83
C ALA A 339 -11.93 0.34 7.44
N ILE A 340 -11.79 1.52 6.83
CA ILE A 340 -11.04 1.67 5.58
C ILE A 340 -9.55 1.71 5.90
N LYS A 341 -9.07 2.72 6.61
CA LYS A 341 -7.68 2.84 7.06
C LYS A 341 -7.63 3.08 8.56
N VAL A 342 -6.86 2.24 9.25
CA VAL A 342 -6.56 2.39 10.68
C VAL A 342 -5.14 2.93 10.80
N THR A 343 -4.96 4.03 11.51
CA THR A 343 -3.63 4.58 11.80
C THR A 343 -3.28 4.45 13.27
N ILE A 344 -2.00 4.24 13.56
CA ILE A 344 -1.47 4.13 14.91
C ILE A 344 -0.64 5.36 15.23
N GLN A 345 -1.00 6.04 16.32
CA GLN A 345 -0.26 7.14 16.92
C GLN A 345 0.47 6.61 18.16
N PRO A 346 1.80 6.48 18.12
CA PRO A 346 2.58 5.95 19.22
C PRO A 346 2.52 6.73 20.52
#